data_AF-A0AAE1ZCE8-F1
#
_entry.id   AF-A0AAE1ZCE8-F1
#
_cell.length_a   1.000
_cell.length_b   1.000
_cell.length_c   1.000
_cell.angle_alpha   90.00
_cell.angle_beta   90.00
_cell.angle_gamma   90.00
#
_symmetry.space_group_name_H-M   'P 1'
#
loop_
_entity.id
_entity.type
_entity.pdbx_description
1 polymer ?
#
loop_
_entity_poly.entity_id
_entity_poly.type
_entity_poly.pdbx_seq_one_letter_code
_entity_poly.pdbx_strand_id
1 'polypeptide(L)'
;MIPVTLFSAVLRPTLLNVMKTSSLNLSPAVVSCIVPKSSFHISSVRKDIDQAAKYIGAGAATVGAAGSGAGIGCVFGNLTMAYARNPGLKQQLFTYAILGFALSEAMGLFCLMMAFLILYAF
;
A
#
# COMPACT_ATOMS: atom_id res chain seq x y z
N MET A 1 10.03 28.85 2.77
CA MET A 1 8.63 28.81 2.30
C MET A 1 8.66 28.60 0.79
N ILE A 2 8.88 27.35 0.37
CA ILE A 2 8.99 26.95 -1.04
C ILE A 2 7.60 26.43 -1.45
N PRO A 3 7.01 26.90 -2.55
CA PRO A 3 5.57 26.85 -2.72
C PRO A 3 5.11 25.51 -3.31
N VAL A 4 3.99 25.02 -2.79
CA VAL A 4 3.24 23.80 -3.20
C VAL A 4 2.79 23.85 -4.67
N THR A 5 2.89 25.01 -5.33
CA THR A 5 2.52 25.24 -6.72
C THR A 5 3.47 24.62 -7.74
N LEU A 6 4.76 24.42 -7.40
CA LEU A 6 5.73 23.79 -8.31
C LEU A 6 5.47 22.28 -8.48
N PHE A 7 4.97 21.63 -7.42
CA PHE A 7 4.65 20.19 -7.43
C PHE A 7 3.40 19.87 -8.27
N SER A 8 2.40 20.77 -8.28
CA SER A 8 1.18 20.58 -9.08
C SER A 8 1.40 20.82 -10.58
N ALA A 9 2.34 21.70 -10.96
CA ALA A 9 2.63 22.03 -12.35
C ALA A 9 3.33 20.89 -13.12
N VAL A 10 4.16 20.09 -12.45
CA VAL A 10 4.86 18.93 -13.06
C VAL A 10 3.95 17.69 -13.14
N LEU A 11 2.93 17.58 -12.27
CA LEU A 11 2.04 16.41 -12.20
C LEU A 11 0.90 16.43 -13.24
N ARG A 12 0.54 17.60 -13.79
CA ARG A 12 -0.54 17.73 -14.79
C ARG A 12 -0.24 17.18 -16.20
N PRO A 13 0.95 17.40 -16.81
CA PRO A 13 1.20 16.90 -18.16
C PRO A 13 1.40 15.38 -18.23
N THR A 14 1.86 14.74 -17.14
CA THR A 14 2.02 13.28 -17.06
C THR A 14 0.69 12.54 -16.96
N LEU A 15 -0.29 13.08 -16.22
CA LEU A 15 -1.61 12.45 -16.08
C LEU A 15 -2.46 12.54 -17.37
N LEU A 16 -2.26 13.60 -18.16
CA LEU A 16 -2.98 13.76 -19.43
C LEU A 16 -2.39 12.91 -20.58
N ASN A 17 -1.09 12.59 -20.54
CA ASN A 17 -0.45 11.77 -21.57
C ASN A 17 -0.73 10.27 -21.40
N VAL A 18 -1.00 9.80 -20.18
CA VAL A 18 -1.40 8.41 -19.88
C VAL A 18 -2.86 8.13 -20.28
N MET A 19 -3.75 9.12 -20.20
CA MET A 19 -5.16 8.95 -20.58
C MET A 19 -5.38 8.92 -22.11
N LYS A 20 -4.41 9.35 -22.92
CA LYS A 20 -4.58 9.46 -24.39
C LYS A 20 -4.03 8.27 -25.18
N THR A 21 -3.35 7.32 -24.53
CA THR A 21 -2.77 6.13 -25.18
C THR A 21 -3.65 4.86 -25.14
N SER A 22 -4.85 4.91 -24.57
CA SER A 22 -5.67 3.70 -24.38
C SER A 22 -6.83 3.54 -25.36
N SER A 23 -6.90 4.36 -26.42
CA SER A 23 -7.86 4.21 -27.52
C SER A 23 -7.33 3.24 -28.60
N LEU A 24 -6.89 2.04 -28.21
CA LEU A 24 -6.64 0.98 -29.18
C LEU A 24 -7.94 0.21 -29.41
N ASN A 25 -8.52 0.49 -30.58
CA ASN A 25 -9.58 -0.28 -31.22
C ASN A 25 -9.10 -1.73 -31.42
N LEU A 26 -9.38 -2.62 -30.46
CA LEU A 26 -9.23 -4.06 -30.64
C LEU A 26 -10.58 -4.64 -31.06
N SER A 27 -10.65 -5.03 -32.32
CA SER A 27 -11.76 -5.77 -32.92
C SER A 27 -12.07 -7.05 -32.10
N PRO A 28 -13.35 -7.36 -31.79
CA PRO A 28 -13.73 -8.44 -30.87
C PRO A 28 -13.37 -9.86 -31.36
N ALA A 29 -12.88 -10.01 -32.58
CA ALA A 29 -12.44 -11.30 -33.13
C ALA A 29 -11.06 -11.76 -32.58
N VAL A 30 -10.18 -10.85 -32.16
CA VAL A 30 -8.81 -11.20 -31.71
C VAL A 30 -8.75 -11.49 -30.20
N VAL A 31 -9.74 -11.04 -29.42
CA VAL A 31 -9.85 -11.38 -27.99
C VAL A 31 -10.34 -12.82 -27.81
N SER A 32 -11.13 -13.35 -28.75
CA SER A 32 -11.75 -14.67 -28.61
C SER A 32 -10.78 -15.85 -28.72
N CYS A 33 -9.57 -15.65 -29.27
CA CYS A 33 -8.59 -16.72 -29.46
C CYS A 33 -7.53 -16.83 -28.35
N ILE A 34 -7.49 -15.89 -27.39
CA ILE A 34 -6.51 -15.93 -26.28
C ILE A 34 -7.09 -16.57 -25.01
N VAL A 35 -8.41 -16.71 -24.90
CA VAL A 35 -9.03 -17.44 -23.78
C VAL A 35 -9.14 -18.92 -24.16
N PRO A 36 -8.27 -19.82 -23.65
CA PRO A 36 -8.49 -21.25 -23.82
C PRO A 36 -9.81 -21.61 -23.15
N LYS A 37 -10.85 -21.83 -23.96
CA LYS A 37 -12.11 -22.46 -23.54
C LYS A 37 -11.87 -23.98 -23.48
N SER A 38 -10.94 -24.43 -22.64
CA SER A 38 -10.72 -25.85 -22.41
C SER A 38 -11.61 -26.34 -21.27
N SER A 39 -12.47 -27.28 -21.61
CA SER A 39 -13.35 -28.07 -20.76
C SER A 39 -12.78 -28.28 -19.35
N PHE A 40 -13.34 -27.52 -18.41
CA PHE A 40 -12.99 -27.59 -17.01
C PHE A 40 -13.78 -28.74 -16.37
N HIS A 41 -13.09 -29.61 -15.65
CA HIS A 41 -13.73 -30.59 -14.77
C HIS A 41 -14.15 -29.85 -13.48
N ILE A 42 -15.44 -29.51 -13.35
CA ILE A 42 -15.94 -28.43 -12.45
C ILE A 42 -16.08 -28.86 -10.97
N SER A 43 -15.42 -29.92 -10.49
CA SER A 43 -15.60 -30.38 -9.09
C SER A 43 -14.46 -29.98 -8.13
N SER A 44 -13.22 -29.80 -8.60
CA SER A 44 -12.06 -29.49 -7.73
C SER A 44 -11.61 -28.01 -7.76
N VAL A 45 -11.78 -27.32 -8.89
CA VAL A 45 -11.05 -26.06 -9.11
C VAL A 45 -11.64 -24.84 -8.40
N ARG A 46 -12.90 -24.89 -7.92
CA ARG A 46 -13.44 -23.79 -7.10
C ARG A 46 -12.58 -23.56 -5.85
N LYS A 47 -12.14 -24.63 -5.20
CA LYS A 47 -11.26 -24.55 -4.02
C LYS A 47 -9.90 -23.93 -4.35
N ASP A 48 -9.35 -24.21 -5.51
CA ASP A 48 -8.05 -23.67 -5.93
C ASP A 48 -8.11 -22.15 -6.20
N ILE A 49 -9.23 -21.69 -6.78
CA ILE A 49 -9.47 -20.26 -7.04
C ILE A 49 -9.69 -19.50 -5.72
N ASP A 50 -10.45 -20.08 -4.79
CA ASP A 50 -10.68 -19.48 -3.47
C ASP A 50 -9.35 -19.36 -2.69
N GLN A 51 -8.48 -20.39 -2.75
CA GLN A 51 -7.15 -20.34 -2.14
C GLN A 51 -6.25 -19.30 -2.83
N ALA A 52 -6.24 -19.25 -4.16
CA ALA A 52 -5.48 -18.24 -4.90
C ALA A 52 -5.93 -16.81 -4.55
N ALA A 53 -7.24 -16.58 -4.44
CA ALA A 53 -7.82 -15.31 -4.06
C ALA A 53 -7.41 -14.90 -2.63
N LYS A 54 -7.34 -15.85 -1.69
CA LYS A 54 -6.88 -15.60 -0.31
C LYS A 54 -5.42 -15.17 -0.25
N TYR A 55 -4.53 -15.81 -1.01
CA TYR A 55 -3.12 -15.40 -1.05
C TYR A 55 -2.94 -14.00 -1.66
N ILE A 56 -3.68 -13.69 -2.72
CA ILE A 56 -3.66 -12.35 -3.33
C ILE A 56 -4.23 -11.30 -2.36
N GLY A 57 -5.35 -11.60 -1.71
CA GLY A 57 -5.97 -10.71 -0.72
C GLY A 57 -5.08 -10.47 0.50
N ALA A 58 -4.44 -11.52 1.03
CA ALA A 58 -3.48 -11.41 2.13
C ALA A 58 -2.26 -10.57 1.73
N GLY A 59 -1.72 -10.76 0.53
CA GLY A 59 -0.61 -9.96 0.01
C GLY A 59 -0.98 -8.48 -0.24
N ALA A 60 -2.19 -8.20 -0.71
CA ALA A 60 -2.67 -6.83 -0.86
C ALA A 60 -2.89 -6.15 0.50
N ALA A 61 -3.35 -6.90 1.51
CA ALA A 61 -3.58 -6.39 2.84
C ALA A 61 -2.27 -5.91 3.52
N THR A 62 -1.13 -6.57 3.29
CA THR A 62 0.15 -6.21 3.94
C THR A 62 0.79 -4.91 3.45
N VAL A 63 0.33 -4.33 2.32
CA VAL A 63 0.83 -3.05 1.81
C VAL A 63 0.67 -1.92 2.85
N GLY A 64 -0.32 -2.02 3.74
CA GLY A 64 -0.51 -1.08 4.85
C GLY A 64 0.66 -1.00 5.82
N ALA A 65 1.49 -2.05 5.94
CA ALA A 65 2.68 -2.04 6.78
C ALA A 65 3.74 -1.02 6.31
N ALA A 66 3.79 -0.73 5.01
CA ALA A 66 4.67 0.32 4.48
C ALA A 66 4.31 1.71 5.03
N GLY A 67 3.01 1.96 5.28
CA GLY A 67 2.54 3.20 5.91
C GLY A 67 3.03 3.36 7.34
N SER A 68 3.07 2.27 8.11
CA SER A 68 3.64 2.27 9.46
C SER A 68 5.15 2.57 9.43
N GLY A 69 5.90 1.96 8.52
CA GLY A 69 7.33 2.24 8.34
C GLY A 69 7.61 3.71 8.00
N ALA A 70 6.83 4.30 7.09
CA ALA A 70 6.92 5.72 6.78
C ALA A 70 6.57 6.61 7.99
N GLY A 71 5.56 6.23 8.77
CA GLY A 71 5.17 6.93 10.01
C GLY A 71 6.30 6.95 11.04
N ILE A 72 6.94 5.81 11.29
CA ILE A 72 8.06 5.67 12.22
C ILE A 72 9.25 6.54 11.78
N GLY A 73 9.59 6.51 10.48
CA GLY A 73 10.65 7.34 9.92
C GLY A 73 10.41 8.84 10.14
N CYS A 74 9.17 9.30 9.95
CA CYS A 74 8.79 10.69 10.20
C CYS A 74 8.86 11.06 11.70
N VAL A 75 8.39 10.18 12.60
CA VAL A 75 8.42 10.42 14.04
C VAL A 75 9.87 10.56 14.54
N PHE A 76 10.74 9.62 14.20
CA PHE A 76 12.15 9.68 14.61
C PHE A 76 12.93 10.78 13.89
N GLY A 77 12.64 11.07 12.62
CA GLY A 77 13.26 12.20 11.90
C GLY A 77 12.96 13.56 12.55
N ASN A 78 11.71 13.78 12.95
CA ASN A 78 11.31 14.99 13.66
C ASN A 78 11.87 15.04 15.09
N LEU A 79 12.00 13.89 15.77
CA LEU A 79 12.62 13.80 17.09
C LEU A 79 14.07 14.28 17.07
N THR A 80 14.89 13.77 16.14
CA THR A 80 16.31 14.16 16.03
C THR A 80 16.46 15.65 15.74
N MET A 81 15.66 16.19 14.83
CA MET A 81 15.68 17.62 14.52
C MET A 81 15.26 18.48 15.73
N ALA A 82 14.27 18.03 16.49
CA ALA A 82 13.80 18.76 17.67
C ALA A 82 14.79 18.67 18.85
N TYR A 83 15.47 17.52 19.02
CA TYR A 83 16.58 17.37 19.95
C TYR A 83 17.76 18.27 19.62
N ALA A 84 18.11 18.41 18.34
CA ALA A 84 19.19 19.29 17.91
C ALA A 84 18.89 20.77 18.21
N ARG A 85 17.61 21.17 18.22
CA ARG A 85 17.21 22.55 18.53
C ARG A 85 17.15 22.83 20.03
N ASN A 86 16.64 21.90 20.83
CA ASN A 86 16.42 22.11 22.26
C ASN A 86 16.75 20.85 23.08
N PRO A 87 18.03 20.62 23.44
CA PRO A 87 18.44 19.41 24.15
C PRO A 87 17.91 19.32 25.60
N GLY A 88 17.45 20.43 26.19
CA GLY A 88 16.90 20.47 27.55
C GLY A 88 15.56 19.72 27.72
N LEU A 89 14.80 19.52 26.64
CA LEU A 89 13.48 18.88 26.67
C LEU A 89 13.52 17.40 26.24
N LYS A 90 14.71 16.78 26.23
CA LYS A 90 14.94 15.43 25.70
C LYS A 90 13.99 14.37 26.25
N GLN A 91 13.75 14.37 27.56
CA GLN A 91 12.97 13.31 28.23
C GLN A 91 11.51 13.34 27.79
N GLN A 92 10.92 14.53 27.69
CA GLN A 92 9.52 14.70 27.32
C GLN A 92 9.30 14.43 25.83
N LEU A 93 10.21 14.90 24.96
CA LEU A 93 10.15 14.59 23.53
C LEU A 93 10.36 13.10 23.25
N PHE A 94 11.21 12.42 24.02
CA PHE A 94 11.38 10.98 23.89
C PHE A 94 10.06 10.25 24.20
N THR A 95 9.39 10.62 25.29
CA THR A 95 8.11 10.02 25.67
C THR A 95 7.06 10.22 24.57
N TYR A 96 6.99 11.40 23.95
CA TYR A 96 6.07 11.63 22.83
C TYR A 96 6.45 10.86 21.57
N ALA A 97 7.75 10.71 21.28
CA ALA A 97 8.21 9.93 20.15
C ALA A 97 7.91 8.44 20.31
N ILE A 98 8.11 7.88 21.51
CA ILE A 98 7.77 6.48 21.79
C ILE A 98 6.25 6.25 21.73
N LEU A 99 5.45 7.21 22.19
CA LEU A 99 3.99 7.17 22.04
C LEU A 99 3.58 7.18 20.56
N GLY A 100 4.20 8.05 19.75
CA GLY A 100 3.98 8.09 18.29
C GLY A 100 4.44 6.83 17.57
N PHE A 101 5.58 6.26 17.98
CA PHE A 101 6.09 4.97 17.50
C PHE A 101 5.10 3.84 17.81
N ALA A 102 4.63 3.74 19.06
CA ALA A 102 3.68 2.71 19.47
C ALA A 102 2.35 2.80 18.70
N LEU A 103 1.84 4.00 18.43
CA LEU A 103 0.64 4.20 17.61
C LEU A 103 0.87 3.80 16.15
N SER A 104 2.02 4.15 15.58
CA SER A 104 2.40 3.76 14.21
C SER A 104 2.53 2.24 14.09
N GLU A 105 3.18 1.59 15.05
CA GLU A 105 3.32 0.13 15.13
C GLU A 105 1.95 -0.55 15.32
N ALA A 106 1.07 -0.01 16.16
CA ALA A 106 -0.27 -0.56 16.35
C ALA A 106 -1.07 -0.61 15.02
N MET A 107 -0.93 0.42 14.17
CA MET A 107 -1.56 0.42 12.85
C MET A 107 -0.90 -0.57 11.86
N GLY A 108 0.42 -0.73 11.94
CA GLY A 108 1.16 -1.72 11.15
C GLY A 108 0.77 -3.16 11.53
N LEU A 109 0.73 -3.45 12.84
CA LEU A 109 0.29 -4.75 13.35
C LEU A 109 -1.20 -5.00 13.09
N PHE A 110 -2.04 -3.97 13.10
CA PHE A 110 -3.45 -4.11 12.72
C PHE A 110 -3.61 -4.55 11.26
N CYS A 111 -2.80 -3.98 10.36
CA CYS A 111 -2.74 -4.40 8.96
C CYS A 111 -2.26 -5.86 8.82
N LEU A 112 -1.21 -6.26 9.54
CA LEU A 112 -0.75 -7.66 9.56
C LEU A 112 -1.78 -8.62 10.17
N MET A 113 -2.48 -8.20 11.21
CA MET A 113 -3.56 -8.99 11.82
C MET A 113 -4.64 -9.31 10.78
N MET A 114 -5.06 -8.34 9.97
CA MET A 114 -6.02 -8.56 8.89
C MET A 114 -5.46 -9.48 7.80
N ALA A 115 -4.19 -9.33 7.43
CA ALA A 115 -3.55 -10.23 6.48
C ALA A 115 -3.55 -11.69 6.97
N PHE A 116 -3.24 -11.93 8.25
CA PHE A 116 -3.29 -13.28 8.84
C PHE A 116 -4.71 -13.82 8.97
N LEU A 117 -5.70 -12.97 9.22
CA LEU A 117 -7.10 -13.38 9.26
C LEU A 117 -7.56 -13.89 7.88
N ILE A 118 -7.13 -13.22 6.79
CA ILE A 118 -7.40 -13.65 5.42
C ILE A 118 -6.68 -14.97 5.06
N LEU A 119 -5.48 -15.18 5.59
CA LEU A 119 -4.67 -16.35 5.28
C LEU A 119 -5.09 -17.62 6.04
N TYR A 120 -5.51 -17.49 7.31
CA TYR A 120 -5.69 -18.62 8.22
C TYR A 120 -7.10 -18.80 8.78
N ALA A 121 -7.93 -17.75 8.83
CA ALA A 121 -9.26 -17.83 9.44
C ALA A 121 -10.38 -18.04 8.40
N PHE A 122 -10.26 -17.42 7.24
CA PHE A 122 -11.02 -17.79 6.05
C PHE A 122 -10.29 -18.89 5.29
#